data_AF-A0A944TJQ8-F1
#
_entry.id   AF-A0A944TJQ8-F1
#
_cell.length_a   1.000
_cell.length_b   1.000
_cell.length_c   1.000
_cell.angle_alpha   90.00
_cell.angle_beta   90.00
_cell.angle_gamma   90.00
#
_symmetry.space_group_name_H-M   'P 1'
#
loop_
_entity.id
_entity.type
_entity.pdbx_description
1 polymer ?
#
loop_
_entity_poly.entity_id
_entity_poly.type
_entity_poly.pdbx_seq_one_letter_code
_entity_poly.pdbx_strand_id
1 'polypeptide(L)'
;MLRWVDAKFVHRPRIYLVQSILAGVVLVGILIAEDAITNGAVVAAVASSVAIVFFVPHSVASKPFRLIGGHVSAIAAALCTVGVMMLLPDAVATNQIVIHTLQGMSLALVILFMTVTNTEHAPAAGTALGLAISVPINSVIFILSAAVIISIVRIALFRHLHNLI
;
A
#
# COMPACT_ATOMS: atom_id res chain seq x y z
N MET A 1 -19.77 11.08 27.29
CA MET A 1 -20.84 10.67 26.35
C MET A 1 -20.36 10.49 24.90
N LEU A 2 -19.05 10.39 24.59
CA LEU A 2 -18.63 9.86 23.28
C LEU A 2 -17.43 8.92 23.46
N ARG A 3 -17.67 7.60 23.55
CA ARG A 3 -16.61 6.58 23.59
C ARG A 3 -16.05 6.25 22.20
N TRP A 4 -16.73 6.72 21.15
CA TRP A 4 -16.43 6.46 19.74
C TRP A 4 -15.78 7.65 19.02
N VAL A 5 -15.67 8.82 19.65
CA VAL A 5 -15.05 10.02 19.07
C VAL A 5 -13.84 10.39 19.91
N ASP A 6 -12.70 10.60 19.23
CA ASP A 6 -11.45 10.97 19.88
C ASP A 6 -11.58 12.32 20.60
N ALA A 7 -11.15 12.36 21.87
CA ALA A 7 -11.11 13.59 22.65
C ALA A 7 -10.19 14.64 22.02
N LYS A 8 -9.11 14.24 21.34
CA LYS A 8 -8.19 15.13 20.61
C LYS A 8 -8.88 15.82 19.44
N PHE A 9 -9.81 15.14 18.76
CA PHE A 9 -10.60 15.73 17.67
C PHE A 9 -11.44 16.91 18.17
N VAL A 10 -12.08 16.77 19.33
CA VAL A 10 -12.91 17.83 19.93
C VAL A 10 -12.11 19.11 20.18
N HIS A 11 -10.85 18.98 20.58
CA HIS A 11 -9.99 20.12 20.90
C HIS A 11 -9.31 20.73 19.67
N ARG A 12 -9.05 19.94 18.61
CA ARG A 12 -8.32 20.40 17.41
C ARG A 12 -8.90 19.83 16.11
N PRO A 13 -10.19 20.06 15.79
CA PRO A 13 -10.84 19.42 14.64
C PRO A 13 -10.25 19.86 13.30
N ARG A 14 -9.70 21.09 13.24
CA ARG A 14 -9.05 21.64 12.05
C ARG A 14 -7.91 20.76 11.53
N ILE A 15 -7.09 20.20 12.42
CA ILE A 15 -5.94 19.36 12.04
C ILE A 15 -6.44 18.08 11.37
N TYR A 16 -7.43 17.42 11.97
CA TYR A 16 -8.03 16.19 11.42
C TYR A 16 -8.64 16.44 10.04
N LEU A 17 -9.43 17.51 9.90
CA LEU A 17 -10.08 17.85 8.63
C LEU A 17 -9.07 18.18 7.53
N VAL A 18 -8.12 19.09 7.81
CA VAL A 18 -7.12 19.50 6.81
C VAL A 18 -6.25 18.32 6.39
N GLN A 19 -5.78 17.52 7.34
CA GLN A 19 -4.90 16.38 7.03
C GLN A 19 -5.63 15.26 6.28
N SER A 20 -6.92 15.04 6.57
CA SER A 20 -7.77 14.08 5.84
C SER A 20 -8.10 14.54 4.42
N ILE A 21 -8.43 15.84 4.25
CA ILE A 21 -8.68 16.42 2.91
C ILE A 21 -7.40 16.36 2.08
N LEU A 22 -6.27 16.72 2.66
CA LEU A 22 -4.98 16.68 2.00
C LEU A 22 -4.59 15.26 1.57
N ALA A 23 -4.84 14.26 2.40
CA ALA A 23 -4.69 12.85 2.04
C ALA A 23 -5.55 12.48 0.82
N GLY A 24 -6.82 12.89 0.82
CA GLY A 24 -7.74 12.69 -0.30
C GLY A 24 -7.26 13.36 -1.59
N VAL A 25 -6.80 14.62 -1.51
CA VAL A 25 -6.25 15.36 -2.67
C VAL A 25 -5.01 14.67 -3.23
N VAL A 26 -4.12 14.18 -2.37
CA VAL A 26 -2.91 13.44 -2.81
C VAL A 26 -3.30 12.15 -3.52
N LEU A 27 -4.24 11.37 -2.96
CA LEU A 27 -4.70 10.14 -3.60
C LEU A 27 -5.39 10.43 -4.95
N VAL A 28 -6.27 11.43 -5.02
CA VAL A 28 -6.91 11.86 -6.27
C VAL A 28 -5.86 12.28 -7.29
N GLY A 29 -4.84 13.04 -6.88
CA GLY A 29 -3.74 13.45 -7.76
C GLY A 29 -2.97 12.25 -8.33
N ILE A 30 -2.66 11.25 -7.49
CA ILE A 30 -2.00 10.01 -7.94
C ILE A 30 -2.89 9.28 -8.96
N LEU A 31 -4.18 9.09 -8.66
CA LEU A 31 -5.08 8.35 -9.53
C LEU A 31 -5.33 9.04 -10.88
N ILE A 32 -5.46 10.36 -10.90
CA ILE A 32 -5.62 11.13 -12.15
C ILE A 32 -4.32 11.13 -12.96
N ALA A 33 -3.16 11.25 -12.31
CA ALA A 33 -1.89 11.35 -13.01
C ALA A 33 -1.48 10.04 -13.68
N GLU A 34 -1.86 8.90 -13.11
CA GLU A 34 -1.31 7.62 -13.53
C GLU A 34 -2.18 6.84 -14.53
N ASP A 35 -3.44 7.26 -14.78
CA ASP A 35 -4.42 6.66 -15.73
C ASP A 35 -4.28 5.13 -15.92
N ALA A 36 -3.99 4.43 -14.82
CA ALA A 36 -3.56 3.06 -14.85
C ALA A 36 -4.75 2.15 -14.58
N ILE A 37 -5.08 1.30 -15.55
CA ILE A 37 -5.98 0.17 -15.31
C ILE A 37 -5.23 -0.82 -14.42
N THR A 38 -5.47 -0.78 -13.11
CA THR A 38 -4.84 -1.65 -12.12
C THR A 38 -5.89 -2.33 -11.24
N ASN A 39 -5.48 -3.38 -10.54
CA ASN A 39 -6.36 -4.14 -9.66
C ASN A 39 -6.86 -3.27 -8.50
N GLY A 40 -8.15 -3.36 -8.15
CA GLY A 40 -8.72 -2.65 -7.00
C GLY A 40 -7.99 -2.91 -5.68
N ALA A 41 -7.39 -4.10 -5.51
CA ALA A 41 -6.53 -4.41 -4.35
C ALA A 41 -5.25 -3.55 -4.32
N VAL A 42 -4.64 -3.29 -5.48
CA VAL A 42 -3.46 -2.42 -5.63
C VAL A 42 -3.84 -0.96 -5.36
N VAL A 43 -4.97 -0.51 -5.90
CA VAL A 43 -5.49 0.85 -5.61
C VAL A 43 -5.75 1.01 -4.10
N ALA A 44 -6.39 0.03 -3.46
CA ALA A 44 -6.64 0.04 -2.03
C ALA A 44 -5.35 0.02 -1.20
N ALA A 45 -4.31 -0.67 -1.67
CA ALA A 45 -2.98 -0.66 -1.05
C ALA A 45 -2.34 0.73 -1.10
N VAL A 46 -2.34 1.39 -2.28
CA VAL A 46 -1.83 2.77 -2.43
C VAL A 46 -2.63 3.75 -1.59
N ALA A 47 -3.96 3.66 -1.58
CA ALA A 47 -4.82 4.46 -0.72
C ALA A 47 -4.49 4.25 0.76
N SER A 48 -4.18 3.02 1.18
CA SER A 48 -3.76 2.71 2.54
C SER A 48 -2.36 3.25 2.87
N SER A 49 -1.43 3.30 1.91
CA SER A 49 -0.14 3.98 2.08
C SER A 49 -0.32 5.48 2.31
N VAL A 50 -1.20 6.13 1.54
CA VAL A 50 -1.58 7.53 1.77
C VAL A 50 -2.17 7.68 3.18
N ALA A 51 -3.13 6.83 3.55
CA ALA A 51 -3.77 6.87 4.86
C ALA A 51 -2.75 6.76 6.01
N ILE A 52 -1.81 5.82 5.98
CA ILE A 52 -0.80 5.67 7.04
C ILE A 52 0.15 6.87 7.12
N VAL A 53 0.56 7.41 5.97
CA VAL A 53 1.41 8.61 5.91
C VAL A 53 0.71 9.83 6.51
N PHE A 54 -0.59 9.96 6.31
CA PHE A 54 -1.39 11.06 6.85
C PHE A 54 -2.05 10.78 8.20
N PHE A 55 -2.15 9.55 8.69
CA PHE A 55 -2.66 9.25 10.03
C PHE A 55 -1.54 9.27 11.08
N VAL A 56 -0.41 8.66 10.73
CA VAL A 56 0.73 8.47 11.61
C VAL A 56 2.03 8.84 10.90
N PRO A 57 2.19 10.12 10.48
CA PRO A 57 3.34 10.60 9.72
C PRO A 57 4.68 10.30 10.42
N HIS A 58 4.71 10.31 11.76
CA HIS A 58 5.93 10.10 12.55
C HIS A 58 6.21 8.64 12.89
N SER A 59 5.35 7.70 12.48
CA SER A 59 5.60 6.28 12.73
C SER A 59 6.73 5.74 11.86
N VAL A 60 7.32 4.63 12.31
CA VAL A 60 8.33 3.91 11.53
C VAL A 60 7.77 3.39 10.20
N ALA A 61 6.50 2.96 10.17
CA ALA A 61 5.82 2.43 8.99
C ALA A 61 5.60 3.48 7.88
N SER A 62 5.61 4.76 8.23
CA SER A 62 5.47 5.88 7.29
C SER A 62 6.80 6.35 6.71
N LYS A 63 7.96 5.82 7.16
CA LYS A 63 9.26 6.24 6.63
C LYS A 63 9.37 5.90 5.13
N PRO A 64 9.89 6.82 4.28
CA PRO A 64 10.04 6.60 2.84
C PRO A 64 10.70 5.27 2.47
N PHE A 65 11.79 4.93 3.16
CA PHE A 65 12.50 3.66 2.96
C PHE A 65 11.61 2.43 3.16
N ARG A 66 10.76 2.43 4.19
CA ARG A 66 9.86 1.30 4.47
C ARG A 66 8.67 1.28 3.52
N LEU A 67 8.15 2.45 3.16
CA LEU A 67 7.04 2.57 2.21
C LEU A 67 7.43 2.02 0.84
N ILE A 68 8.54 2.50 0.28
CA ILE A 68 9.04 2.05 -1.04
C ILE A 68 9.51 0.60 -0.94
N GLY A 69 10.32 0.28 0.07
CA GLY A 69 10.85 -1.07 0.26
C GLY A 69 9.76 -2.12 0.48
N GLY A 70 8.67 -1.77 1.17
CA GLY A 70 7.51 -2.63 1.35
C GLY A 70 6.86 -2.97 0.02
N HIS A 71 6.58 -1.99 -0.84
CA HIS A 71 6.02 -2.25 -2.16
C HIS A 71 6.98 -3.02 -3.09
N VAL A 72 8.29 -2.78 -2.98
CA VAL A 72 9.30 -3.61 -3.68
C VAL A 72 9.25 -5.05 -3.20
N SER A 73 9.16 -5.29 -1.89
CA SER A 73 9.02 -6.64 -1.32
C SER A 73 7.71 -7.33 -1.74
N ALA A 74 6.64 -6.56 -1.93
CA ALA A 74 5.37 -7.06 -2.43
C ALA A 74 5.45 -7.51 -3.89
N ILE A 75 6.13 -6.74 -4.73
CA ILE A 75 6.39 -7.11 -6.13
C ILE A 75 7.25 -8.38 -6.18
N ALA A 76 8.30 -8.47 -5.36
CA ALA A 76 9.12 -9.68 -5.27
C ALA A 76 8.30 -10.91 -4.84
N ALA A 77 7.44 -10.77 -3.83
CA ALA A 77 6.56 -11.84 -3.38
C ALA A 77 5.56 -12.28 -4.47
N ALA A 78 4.98 -11.32 -5.20
CA ALA A 78 4.10 -11.58 -6.33
C ALA A 78 4.82 -12.29 -7.49
N LEU A 79 6.07 -11.91 -7.79
CA LEU A 79 6.88 -12.59 -8.81
C LEU A 79 7.13 -14.07 -8.44
N CYS A 80 7.32 -14.38 -7.15
CA CYS A 80 7.42 -15.77 -6.70
C CYS A 80 6.13 -16.55 -6.98
N THR A 81 4.96 -16.00 -6.66
CA THR A 81 3.68 -16.70 -6.86
C THR A 81 3.30 -16.81 -8.32
N VAL A 82 3.59 -15.80 -9.14
CA VAL A 82 3.45 -15.88 -10.60
C VAL A 82 4.40 -16.92 -11.19
N GLY A 83 5.64 -17.00 -10.71
CA GLY A 83 6.59 -18.03 -11.10
C GLY A 83 6.08 -19.44 -10.80
N VAL A 84 5.48 -19.67 -9.63
CA VAL A 84 4.80 -20.93 -9.31
C VAL A 84 3.63 -21.19 -10.25
N MET A 85 2.81 -20.18 -10.53
CA MET A 85 1.66 -20.31 -11.43
C MET A 85 2.07 -20.74 -12.84
N MET A 86 3.18 -20.20 -13.37
CA MET A 86 3.71 -20.54 -14.69
C MET A 86 4.20 -21.99 -14.80
N LEU A 87 4.45 -22.67 -13.68
CA LEU A 87 4.83 -24.09 -13.65
C LEU A 87 3.62 -25.03 -13.59
N LEU A 88 2.42 -24.51 -13.36
CA LEU A 88 1.20 -25.30 -13.28
C LEU A 88 0.59 -25.51 -14.67
N PRO A 89 -0.04 -26.66 -14.95
CA PRO A 89 -0.84 -26.84 -16.16
C PRO A 89 -2.01 -25.84 -16.19
N ASP A 90 -2.40 -25.36 -17.38
CA ASP A 90 -3.47 -24.35 -17.55
C ASP A 90 -4.80 -24.75 -16.87
N ALA A 91 -5.14 -26.05 -16.93
CA ALA A 91 -6.34 -26.60 -16.28
C ALA A 91 -6.33 -26.44 -14.75
N VAL A 92 -5.13 -26.38 -14.14
CA VAL A 92 -4.94 -26.17 -12.70
C VAL A 92 -4.79 -24.69 -12.39
N ALA A 93 -4.04 -23.94 -13.21
CA ALA A 93 -3.78 -22.51 -13.00
C ALA A 93 -5.04 -21.64 -13.03
N THR A 94 -6.06 -22.07 -13.79
CA THR A 94 -7.36 -21.38 -13.89
C THR A 94 -8.32 -21.71 -12.74
N ASN A 95 -7.99 -22.67 -11.88
CA ASN A 95 -8.83 -23.06 -10.75
C ASN A 95 -8.84 -21.95 -9.68
N GLN A 96 -10.03 -21.50 -9.28
CA GLN A 96 -10.21 -20.44 -8.28
C GLN A 96 -9.57 -20.76 -6.93
N ILE A 97 -9.58 -22.02 -6.51
CA ILE A 97 -8.93 -22.44 -5.26
C ILE A 97 -7.42 -22.22 -5.38
N VAL A 98 -6.82 -22.55 -6.52
CA VAL A 98 -5.39 -22.35 -6.80
C VAL A 98 -5.06 -20.85 -6.85
N ILE A 99 -5.91 -20.05 -7.47
CA ILE A 99 -5.74 -18.59 -7.50
C ILE A 99 -5.74 -18.00 -6.09
N HIS A 100 -6.72 -18.37 -5.25
CA HIS A 100 -6.81 -17.86 -3.87
C HIS A 100 -5.69 -18.38 -2.97
N THR A 101 -5.20 -19.60 -3.17
CA THR A 101 -4.04 -20.11 -2.42
C THR A 101 -2.77 -19.37 -2.81
N LEU A 102 -2.56 -19.05 -4.09
CA LEU A 102 -1.44 -18.22 -4.54
C LEU A 102 -1.52 -16.79 -3.98
N GLN A 103 -2.71 -16.19 -3.90
CA GLN A 103 -2.93 -14.90 -3.25
C GLN A 103 -2.56 -14.93 -1.75
N GLY A 104 -3.00 -15.95 -1.02
CA GLY A 104 -2.65 -16.14 0.38
C GLY A 104 -1.16 -16.41 0.59
N MET A 105 -0.53 -17.17 -0.30
CA MET A 105 0.91 -17.41 -0.29
C MET A 105 1.70 -16.13 -0.57
N SER A 106 1.23 -15.29 -1.49
CA SER A 106 1.85 -13.99 -1.78
C SER A 106 1.83 -13.08 -0.55
N LEU A 107 0.71 -13.06 0.18
CA LEU A 107 0.59 -12.36 1.47
C LEU A 107 1.60 -12.90 2.50
N ALA A 108 1.75 -14.22 2.63
CA ALA A 108 2.71 -14.81 3.55
C ALA A 108 4.16 -14.45 3.17
N LEU A 109 4.49 -14.50 1.88
CA LEU A 109 5.80 -14.16 1.36
C LEU A 109 6.16 -12.69 1.56
N VAL A 110 5.24 -11.76 1.32
CA VAL A 110 5.53 -10.33 1.53
C VAL A 110 5.75 -10.02 3.02
N ILE A 111 5.01 -10.67 3.93
CA ILE A 111 5.26 -10.53 5.37
C ILE A 111 6.69 -11.00 5.68
N LEU A 112 7.08 -12.19 5.19
CA LEU A 112 8.44 -12.71 5.37
C LEU A 112 9.48 -11.75 4.79
N PHE A 113 9.34 -11.32 3.54
CA PHE A 113 10.29 -10.44 2.87
C PHE A 113 10.43 -9.11 3.61
N MET A 114 9.33 -8.43 3.96
CA MET A 114 9.38 -7.19 4.72
C MET A 114 10.09 -7.34 6.07
N THR A 115 9.86 -8.46 6.78
CA THR A 115 10.54 -8.72 8.06
C THR A 115 12.03 -8.98 7.89
N VAL A 116 12.45 -9.68 6.84
CA VAL A 116 13.87 -9.94 6.54
C VAL A 116 14.57 -8.65 6.09
N THR A 117 13.91 -7.81 5.30
CA THR A 117 14.49 -6.57 4.76
C THR A 117 14.31 -5.35 5.66
N ASN A 118 13.61 -5.46 6.80
CA ASN A 118 13.27 -4.34 7.69
C ASN A 118 12.51 -3.21 6.96
N THR A 119 11.62 -3.61 6.05
CA THR A 119 10.79 -2.72 5.24
C THR A 119 9.31 -2.91 5.54
N GLU A 120 8.96 -3.05 6.83
CA GLU A 120 7.56 -3.28 7.22
C GLU A 120 6.69 -2.08 6.84
N HIS A 121 5.79 -2.32 5.88
CA HIS A 121 4.79 -1.37 5.45
C HIS A 121 3.50 -2.14 5.13
N ALA A 122 2.64 -2.24 6.14
CA ALA A 122 1.42 -3.04 6.08
C ALA A 122 0.59 -2.88 4.79
N PRO A 123 0.42 -1.69 4.19
CA PRO A 123 -0.29 -1.53 2.91
C PRO A 123 0.27 -2.37 1.76
N ALA A 124 1.57 -2.67 1.74
CA ALA A 124 2.20 -3.47 0.70
C ALA A 124 1.66 -4.91 0.65
N ALA A 125 1.04 -5.40 1.72
CA ALA A 125 0.29 -6.66 1.72
C ALA A 125 -0.83 -6.68 0.66
N GLY A 126 -1.55 -5.56 0.49
CA GLY A 126 -2.59 -5.43 -0.53
C GLY A 126 -2.01 -5.44 -1.94
N THR A 127 -0.82 -4.86 -2.13
CA THR A 127 -0.08 -4.90 -3.40
C THR A 127 0.30 -6.33 -3.77
N ALA A 128 0.87 -7.09 -2.82
CA ALA A 128 1.27 -8.48 -3.06
C ALA A 128 0.05 -9.34 -3.46
N LEU A 129 -1.05 -9.22 -2.70
CA LEU A 129 -2.30 -9.90 -2.99
C LEU A 129 -2.85 -9.53 -4.37
N GLY A 130 -2.84 -8.23 -4.72
CA GLY A 130 -3.37 -7.73 -6.00
C GLY A 130 -2.55 -8.16 -7.22
N LEU A 131 -1.27 -8.46 -7.04
CA LEU A 131 -0.33 -8.87 -8.09
C LEU A 131 -0.04 -10.38 -8.10
N ALA A 132 -0.61 -11.16 -7.18
CA ALA A 132 -0.22 -12.56 -6.94
C ALA A 132 -0.33 -13.49 -8.17
N ILE A 133 -1.17 -13.12 -9.15
CA ILE A 133 -1.50 -13.90 -10.35
C ILE A 133 -0.89 -13.28 -11.61
N SER A 134 -0.57 -11.98 -11.60
CA SER A 134 0.05 -11.30 -12.72
C SER A 134 0.74 -10.02 -12.25
N VAL A 135 1.93 -9.75 -12.78
CA VAL A 135 2.73 -8.55 -12.49
C VAL A 135 2.85 -7.72 -13.78
N PRO A 136 1.79 -7.02 -14.22
CA PRO A 136 1.88 -6.18 -15.41
C PRO A 136 2.76 -4.96 -15.12
N ILE A 137 3.55 -4.55 -16.12
CA ILE A 137 4.50 -3.44 -15.98
C ILE A 137 3.79 -2.12 -15.61
N ASN A 138 2.58 -1.90 -16.10
CA ASN A 138 1.79 -0.72 -15.80
C ASN A 138 1.44 -0.63 -14.30
N SER A 139 1.08 -1.76 -13.67
CA SER A 139 0.83 -1.78 -12.22
C SER A 139 2.12 -1.56 -11.43
N VAL A 140 3.26 -2.12 -11.86
CA VAL A 140 4.56 -1.90 -11.21
C VAL A 140 4.96 -0.43 -11.26
N ILE A 141 4.82 0.22 -12.43
CA ILE A 141 5.08 1.64 -12.60
C ILE A 141 4.18 2.43 -11.65
N PHE A 142 2.86 2.20 -11.69
CA PHE A 142 1.86 2.83 -10.82
C PHE A 142 2.24 2.72 -9.33
N ILE A 143 2.53 1.51 -8.85
CA ILE A 143 2.87 1.27 -7.44
C ILE A 143 4.12 2.06 -7.03
N LEU A 144 5.18 2.00 -7.84
CA LEU A 144 6.47 2.60 -7.49
C LEU A 144 6.44 4.12 -7.64
N SER A 145 5.79 4.67 -8.68
CA SER A 145 5.61 6.12 -8.83
C SER A 145 4.74 6.66 -7.70
N ALA A 146 3.61 6.01 -7.37
CA ALA A 146 2.78 6.39 -6.24
C ALA A 146 3.57 6.35 -4.93
N ALA A 147 4.35 5.30 -4.69
CA ALA A 147 5.19 5.18 -3.48
C ALA A 147 6.21 6.31 -3.35
N VAL A 148 6.83 6.71 -4.48
CA VAL A 148 7.76 7.84 -4.53
C VAL A 148 7.04 9.16 -4.30
N ILE A 149 5.91 9.40 -4.98
CA ILE A 149 5.10 10.62 -4.81
C ILE A 149 4.67 10.78 -3.34
N ILE A 150 4.13 9.72 -2.73
CA ILE A 150 3.72 9.72 -1.32
C ILE A 150 4.91 10.01 -0.40
N SER A 151 6.07 9.42 -0.70
CA SER A 151 7.30 9.66 0.06
C SER A 151 7.76 11.12 -0.03
N ILE A 152 7.72 11.73 -1.22
CA ILE A 152 8.05 13.14 -1.44
C ILE A 152 7.08 14.04 -0.69
N VAL A 153 5.78 13.80 -0.84
CA VAL A 153 4.72 14.54 -0.13
C VAL A 153 4.93 14.48 1.37
N ARG A 154 5.22 13.28 1.92
CA ARG A 154 5.51 13.12 3.34
C ARG A 154 6.71 13.96 3.75
N ILE A 155 7.81 13.92 3.01
CA ILE A 155 9.03 14.66 3.35
C ILE A 155 8.74 16.17 3.33
N ALA A 156 8.06 16.66 2.30
CA ALA A 156 7.71 18.07 2.15
C ALA A 156 6.80 18.57 3.29
N LEU A 157 5.84 17.73 3.70
CA LEU A 157 4.83 18.10 4.70
C LEU A 157 5.16 17.61 6.11
N PHE A 158 6.30 16.93 6.32
CA PHE A 158 6.64 16.25 7.56
C PHE A 158 6.51 17.14 8.81
N ARG A 159 6.91 18.42 8.68
CA ARG A 159 6.87 19.39 9.80
C ARG A 159 5.46 19.90 10.12
N HIS A 160 4.50 19.72 9.21
CA HIS A 160 3.12 20.21 9.33
C HIS A 160 2.11 19.11 9.65
N LEU A 161 2.47 17.84 9.42
CA LEU A 161 1.60 16.71 9.72
C LEU A 161 1.66 16.37 11.21
N HIS A 162 0.51 15.99 11.79
CA HIS A 162 0.41 15.55 13.18
C HIS A 162 -0.04 14.09 13.26
N ASN A 163 0.32 13.39 14.33
CA ASN A 163 -0.25 12.07 14.59
C ASN A 163 -1.72 12.23 15.01
N LEU A 164 -2.61 11.56 14.29
CA LEU A 164 -4.06 11.62 14.51
C LEU A 164 -4.56 10.51 15.45
N ILE A 165 -3.70 9.54 15.80
CA ILE A 165 -3.93 8.51 16.83
C ILE A 165 -3.03 8.76 18.04
#